data_AF-A0A9P0ABY4-F1
#
_entry.id   AF-A0A9P0ABY4-F1
#
_cell.length_a   1.000
_cell.length_b   1.000
_cell.length_c   1.000
_cell.angle_alpha   90.00
_cell.angle_beta   90.00
_cell.angle_gamma   90.00
#
_symmetry.space_group_name_H-M   'P 1'
#
loop_
_entity.id
_entity.type
_entity.pdbx_description
1 polymer ?
#
loop_
_entity_poly.entity_id
_entity_poly.type
_entity_poly.pdbx_seq_one_letter_code
_entity_poly.pdbx_strand_id
1 'polypeptide(L)'
;MGATGAGTSGDNSAGTSGDNSAGTSGDNSAGTSGDDSACTSGDDSAGTSGDDSAGTSGDDSAGTSGDDSAGTSGDDSAGTSGDDSAGTSGDDSAGTSGDDSAGTSGDDSAGTSGDDSAGTSGDDSAGTSGDDSAGTSGDDSAGTSGDDSAGTSG
;
A
#
# COMPACT_ATOMS: atom_id res chain seq x y z
N MET A 1 -25.55 7.13 -0.34
CA MET A 1 -25.59 8.61 -0.31
C MET A 1 -24.95 9.01 1.01
N GLY A 2 -23.62 8.99 1.06
CA GLY A 2 -22.84 9.29 2.25
C GLY A 2 -22.93 10.77 2.60
N ALA A 3 -23.08 11.06 3.89
CA ALA A 3 -22.99 12.40 4.42
C ALA A 3 -21.51 12.72 4.62
N THR A 4 -20.97 13.70 3.88
CA THR A 4 -19.60 14.19 4.13
C THR A 4 -19.57 14.93 5.47
N GLY A 5 -19.26 14.20 6.54
CA GLY A 5 -19.01 14.74 7.87
C GLY A 5 -17.55 15.18 7.97
N ALA A 6 -17.28 16.34 8.57
CA ALA A 6 -15.92 16.77 8.92
C ALA A 6 -15.36 16.00 10.14
N GLY A 7 -15.66 14.70 10.24
CA GLY A 7 -15.40 13.87 11.41
C GLY A 7 -14.94 12.47 11.01
N THR A 8 -14.87 11.57 11.98
CA THR A 8 -14.53 10.16 11.75
C THR A 8 -15.76 9.42 11.20
N SER A 9 -15.59 8.72 10.08
CA SER A 9 -16.55 7.75 9.53
C SER A 9 -16.03 6.33 9.73
N GLY A 10 -16.89 5.34 9.58
CA GLY A 10 -16.55 3.94 9.82
C GLY A 10 -17.77 3.05 10.04
N ASP A 11 -17.80 1.95 9.31
CA ASP A 11 -18.85 0.94 9.25
C ASP A 11 -18.26 -0.47 9.45
N ASN A 12 -19.15 -1.43 9.72
CA ASN A 12 -18.76 -2.84 9.81
C ASN A 12 -19.76 -3.72 9.06
N SER A 13 -19.26 -4.49 8.11
CA SER A 13 -20.06 -5.22 7.13
C SER A 13 -19.58 -6.66 6.95
N ALA A 14 -20.53 -7.57 6.67
CA ALA A 14 -20.19 -8.93 6.25
C ALA A 14 -19.95 -9.05 4.73
N GLY A 15 -20.15 -7.96 3.98
CA GLY A 15 -20.13 -7.95 2.52
C GLY A 15 -19.20 -6.87 1.99
N THR A 16 -19.75 -5.80 1.45
CA THR A 16 -18.99 -4.62 1.06
C THR A 16 -19.19 -3.55 2.13
N SER A 17 -18.11 -2.92 2.55
CA SER A 17 -18.09 -1.69 3.34
C SER A 17 -17.41 -0.59 2.51
N GLY A 18 -17.67 0.66 2.85
CA GLY A 18 -17.06 1.81 2.20
C GLY A 18 -17.77 3.11 2.55
N ASP A 19 -16.98 4.11 2.90
CA ASP A 19 -17.36 5.43 3.35
C ASP A 19 -16.62 6.53 2.57
N ASN A 20 -17.10 7.77 2.70
CA ASN A 20 -16.43 8.93 2.13
C ASN A 20 -16.43 10.08 3.15
N SER A 21 -15.23 10.47 3.57
CA SER A 21 -15.03 11.37 4.71
C SER A 21 -14.10 12.55 4.35
N ALA A 22 -14.40 13.72 4.91
CA ALA A 22 -13.47 14.85 4.88
C ALA A 22 -12.44 14.78 6.03
N GLY A 23 -12.59 13.83 6.95
CA GLY A 23 -11.76 13.64 8.13
C GLY A 23 -11.03 12.30 8.07
N THR A 24 -11.23 11.46 9.09
CA THR A 24 -10.72 10.09 9.10
C THR A 24 -11.83 9.15 8.62
N SER A 25 -11.48 8.15 7.84
CA SER A 25 -12.35 7.03 7.46
C SER A 25 -11.70 5.71 7.89
N GLY A 26 -12.48 4.64 7.93
CA GLY A 26 -11.99 3.33 8.32
C GLY A 26 -13.13 2.35 8.61
N ASP A 27 -13.21 1.32 7.79
CA ASP A 27 -14.22 0.30 7.77
C ASP A 27 -13.65 -1.09 8.11
N ASN A 28 -14.54 -2.02 8.46
CA ASN A 28 -14.15 -3.39 8.77
C ASN A 28 -15.08 -4.37 8.07
N SER A 29 -14.53 -5.23 7.21
CA SER A 29 -15.31 -6.05 6.29
C SER A 29 -14.86 -7.52 6.23
N ALA A 30 -15.82 -8.44 6.17
CA ALA A 30 -15.51 -9.85 5.85
C ALA A 30 -15.31 -10.09 4.34
N GLY A 31 -15.59 -9.09 3.50
CA GLY A 31 -15.57 -9.22 2.04
C GLY A 31 -14.69 -8.17 1.40
N THR A 32 -15.26 -7.05 0.99
CA THR A 32 -14.52 -5.93 0.40
C THR A 32 -14.70 -4.71 1.30
N SER A 33 -13.62 -3.99 1.54
CA SER A 33 -13.61 -2.67 2.18
C SER A 33 -12.96 -1.67 1.22
N GLY A 34 -13.20 -0.39 1.44
CA GLY A 34 -12.62 0.69 0.65
C GLY A 34 -13.28 2.04 0.91
N ASP A 35 -12.49 2.99 1.34
CA ASP A 35 -12.87 4.31 1.82
C ASP A 35 -12.18 5.44 1.04
N ASP A 36 -12.92 6.55 0.84
CA ASP A 36 -12.35 7.78 0.29
C ASP A 36 -12.15 8.83 1.41
N SER A 37 -10.94 9.35 1.55
CA SER A 37 -10.61 10.33 2.60
C SER A 37 -9.81 11.54 2.13
N ALA A 38 -10.10 12.70 2.72
CA ALA A 38 -9.28 13.90 2.52
C ALA A 38 -8.07 13.98 3.47
N CYS A 39 -7.94 13.09 4.46
CA CYS A 39 -6.87 13.13 5.45
C CYS A 39 -6.30 11.76 5.79
N THR A 40 -7.08 10.88 6.40
CA THR A 40 -6.62 9.54 6.79
C THR A 40 -7.71 8.54 6.47
N SER A 41 -7.37 7.44 5.83
CA SER A 41 -8.22 6.26 5.68
C SER A 41 -7.42 5.03 6.10
N GLY A 42 -8.10 3.90 6.25
CA GLY A 42 -7.53 2.66 6.70
C GLY A 42 -8.61 1.67 7.08
N ASP A 43 -8.67 0.59 6.33
CA ASP A 43 -9.68 -0.44 6.36
C ASP A 43 -9.11 -1.82 6.72
N ASP A 44 -9.92 -2.63 7.40
CA ASP A 44 -9.60 -4.03 7.68
C ASP A 44 -10.50 -4.95 6.85
N SER A 45 -9.92 -5.89 6.11
CA SER A 45 -10.68 -6.84 5.29
C SER A 45 -10.22 -8.28 5.36
N ALA A 46 -11.16 -9.22 5.46
CA ALA A 46 -10.85 -10.64 5.27
C ALA A 46 -10.68 -11.04 3.79
N GLY A 47 -10.98 -10.13 2.85
CA GLY A 47 -10.95 -10.39 1.42
C GLY A 47 -10.12 -9.37 0.66
N THR A 48 -10.73 -8.26 0.28
CA THR A 48 -10.05 -7.16 -0.42
C THR A 48 -10.22 -5.87 0.37
N SER A 49 -9.15 -5.12 0.53
CA SER A 49 -9.14 -3.76 1.04
C SER A 49 -8.51 -2.84 -0.01
N GLY A 50 -8.77 -1.54 0.10
CA GLY A 50 -8.19 -0.54 -0.78
C GLY A 50 -8.87 0.81 -0.62
N ASP A 51 -8.09 1.81 -0.24
CA ASP A 51 -8.50 3.14 0.15
C ASP A 51 -7.84 4.25 -0.70
N ASP A 52 -8.57 5.35 -0.90
CA ASP A 52 -8.08 6.54 -1.59
C ASP A 52 -7.94 7.72 -0.59
N SER A 53 -6.72 8.22 -0.40
CA SER A 53 -6.46 9.31 0.56
C SER A 53 -5.64 10.47 0.00
N ALA A 54 -6.05 11.70 0.30
CA ALA A 54 -5.20 12.87 0.06
C ALA A 54 -4.05 13.02 1.08
N GLY A 55 -4.02 12.22 2.14
CA GLY A 55 -3.04 12.33 3.23
C GLY A 55 -2.34 11.01 3.51
N THR A 56 -2.90 10.21 4.40
CA THR A 56 -2.38 8.89 4.76
C THR A 56 -3.43 7.84 4.43
N SER A 57 -3.02 6.76 3.79
CA SER A 57 -3.79 5.54 3.60
C SER A 57 -3.02 4.37 4.20
N GLY A 58 -3.71 3.28 4.49
CA GLY A 58 -3.08 2.06 4.95
C GLY A 58 -4.12 1.04 5.43
N ASP A 59 -4.12 -0.11 4.79
CA ASP A 59 -5.12 -1.15 4.91
C ASP A 59 -4.53 -2.51 5.33
N ASP A 60 -5.33 -3.28 6.08
CA ASP A 60 -4.98 -4.65 6.49
C ASP A 60 -5.89 -5.66 5.78
N SER A 61 -5.30 -6.60 5.03
CA SER A 61 -6.06 -7.62 4.30
C SER A 61 -5.57 -9.05 4.45
N ALA A 62 -6.50 -9.99 4.65
CA ALA A 62 -6.17 -11.42 4.56
C ALA A 62 -6.03 -11.92 3.10
N GLY A 63 -6.35 -11.09 2.10
CA GLY A 63 -6.34 -11.46 0.70
C GLY A 63 -5.56 -10.48 -0.16
N THR A 64 -6.19 -9.39 -0.56
CA THR A 64 -5.59 -8.33 -1.37
C THR A 64 -5.75 -7.00 -0.66
N SER A 65 -4.69 -6.22 -0.59
CA SER A 65 -4.68 -4.82 -0.16
C SER A 65 -4.08 -3.98 -1.29
N GLY A 66 -4.40 -2.70 -1.30
CA GLY A 66 -3.77 -1.74 -2.20
C GLY A 66 -4.46 -0.38 -2.12
N ASP A 67 -3.67 0.64 -1.81
CA ASP A 67 -4.10 1.99 -1.48
C ASP A 67 -3.48 3.05 -2.41
N ASP A 68 -4.24 4.12 -2.68
CA ASP A 68 -3.78 5.29 -3.43
C ASP A 68 -3.65 6.51 -2.50
N SER A 69 -2.45 7.07 -2.39
CA SER A 69 -2.20 8.23 -1.52
C SER A 69 -1.44 9.39 -2.16
N ALA A 70 -1.92 10.61 -1.93
CA ALA A 70 -1.14 11.81 -2.26
C ALA A 70 0.00 12.10 -1.25
N GLY A 71 0.08 11.34 -0.15
CA GLY A 71 1.04 11.54 0.93
C GLY A 71 1.79 10.26 1.31
N THR A 72 1.22 9.50 2.23
CA THR A 72 1.79 8.23 2.69
C THR A 72 0.79 7.12 2.44
N SER A 73 1.25 6.01 1.89
CA SER A 73 0.53 4.76 1.76
C SER A 73 1.34 3.66 2.44
N GLY A 74 0.67 2.58 2.84
CA GLY A 74 1.33 1.38 3.28
C GLY A 74 0.33 0.35 3.79
N ASP A 75 0.38 -0.82 3.20
CA ASP A 75 -0.60 -1.88 3.37
C ASP A 75 0.02 -3.20 3.88
N ASP A 76 -0.75 -3.93 4.68
CA ASP A 76 -0.38 -5.26 5.18
C ASP A 76 -1.28 -6.34 4.56
N SER A 77 -0.69 -7.32 3.87
CA SER A 77 -1.44 -8.39 3.23
C SER A 77 -0.92 -9.81 3.47
N ALA A 78 -1.83 -10.73 3.78
CA ALA A 78 -1.50 -12.16 3.78
C ALA A 78 -1.39 -12.76 2.35
N GLY A 79 -1.72 -11.99 1.31
CA GLY A 79 -1.73 -12.45 -0.08
C GLY A 79 -0.99 -11.51 -1.01
N THR A 80 -1.66 -10.47 -1.49
CA THR A 80 -1.11 -9.45 -2.38
C THR A 80 -1.29 -8.08 -1.76
N SER A 81 -0.23 -7.29 -1.74
CA SER A 81 -0.22 -5.87 -1.41
C SER A 81 0.33 -5.10 -2.61
N GLY A 82 -0.03 -3.83 -2.72
CA GLY A 82 0.61 -2.90 -3.61
C GLY A 82 -0.05 -1.53 -3.59
N ASP A 83 0.76 -0.51 -3.36
CA ASP A 83 0.33 0.86 -3.11
C ASP A 83 0.90 1.87 -4.12
N ASP A 84 0.11 2.90 -4.42
CA ASP A 84 0.53 4.03 -5.26
C ASP A 84 0.62 5.31 -4.42
N SER A 85 1.82 5.92 -4.33
CA SER A 85 2.02 7.12 -3.52
C SER A 85 2.73 8.27 -4.25
N ALA A 86 2.20 9.48 -4.11
CA ALA A 86 2.93 10.70 -4.51
C ALA A 86 4.05 11.09 -3.51
N GLY A 87 4.17 10.39 -2.39
CA GLY A 87 5.14 10.69 -1.34
C GLY A 87 5.92 9.45 -0.88
N THR A 88 5.39 8.75 0.11
CA THR A 88 6.01 7.52 0.65
C THR A 88 5.03 6.36 0.48
N SER A 89 5.53 5.25 -0.02
CA SER A 89 4.85 3.96 -0.09
C SER A 89 5.69 2.93 0.66
N GLY A 90 5.06 1.88 1.15
CA GLY A 90 5.75 0.69 1.60
C GLY A 90 4.78 -0.35 2.15
N ASP A 91 4.89 -1.55 1.60
CA ASP A 91 3.95 -2.64 1.83
C ASP A 91 4.60 -3.89 2.43
N ASP A 92 3.84 -4.59 3.27
CA ASP A 92 4.23 -5.87 3.85
C ASP A 92 3.33 -7.00 3.32
N SER A 93 3.93 -8.00 2.67
CA SER A 93 3.18 -9.12 2.11
C SER A 93 3.73 -10.50 2.42
N ALA A 94 2.85 -11.42 2.82
CA ALA A 94 3.19 -12.84 2.89
C ALA A 94 3.29 -13.52 1.50
N GLY A 95 2.89 -12.83 0.43
CA GLY A 95 2.86 -13.37 -0.93
C GLY A 95 3.56 -12.47 -1.94
N THR A 96 2.83 -11.50 -2.49
CA THR A 96 3.34 -10.53 -3.45
C THR A 96 3.18 -9.13 -2.90
N SER A 97 4.24 -8.33 -2.96
CA SER A 97 4.26 -6.90 -2.70
C SER A 97 4.74 -6.19 -3.96
N GLY A 98 4.34 -4.94 -4.14
CA GLY A 98 4.98 -4.05 -5.09
C GLY A 98 4.33 -2.68 -5.10
N ASP A 99 5.15 -1.65 -4.96
CA ASP A 99 4.72 -0.28 -4.79
C ASP A 99 5.23 0.67 -5.89
N ASP A 100 4.42 1.68 -6.22
CA ASP A 100 4.80 2.77 -7.12
C ASP A 100 4.87 4.09 -6.33
N SER A 101 6.05 4.72 -6.29
CA SER A 101 6.24 5.97 -5.55
C SER A 101 6.92 7.09 -6.34
N ALA A 102 6.34 8.29 -6.27
CA ALA A 102 7.02 9.50 -6.74
C ALA A 102 8.13 9.98 -5.79
N GLY A 103 8.26 9.36 -4.61
CA GLY A 103 9.23 9.74 -3.58
C GLY A 103 10.03 8.56 -3.05
N THR A 104 9.57 7.95 -1.97
CA THR A 104 10.22 6.77 -1.35
C THR A 104 9.29 5.57 -1.44
N SER A 105 9.83 4.45 -1.86
CA SER A 105 9.19 3.14 -1.88
C SER A 105 10.06 2.16 -1.09
N GLY A 106 9.44 1.15 -0.50
CA GLY A 106 10.16 -0.02 -0.04
C GLY A 106 9.23 -1.06 0.55
N ASP A 107 9.38 -2.28 0.06
CA ASP A 107 8.50 -3.39 0.36
C ASP A 107 9.19 -4.57 1.06
N ASP A 108 8.44 -5.23 1.95
CA ASP A 108 8.85 -6.48 2.60
C ASP A 108 7.96 -7.64 2.13
N SER A 109 8.55 -8.65 1.48
CA SER A 109 7.81 -9.80 0.98
C SER A 109 8.39 -11.16 1.37
N ALA A 110 7.53 -12.06 1.85
CA ALA A 110 7.88 -13.47 1.99
C ALA A 110 7.92 -14.23 0.64
N GLY A 111 7.48 -13.60 -0.45
CA GLY A 111 7.41 -14.20 -1.78
C GLY A 111 8.06 -13.34 -2.86
N THR A 112 7.29 -12.53 -3.56
CA THR A 112 7.78 -11.63 -4.61
C THR A 112 7.61 -10.18 -4.15
N SER A 113 8.64 -9.38 -4.34
CA SER A 113 8.65 -7.94 -4.10
C SER A 113 9.13 -7.25 -5.39
N GLY A 114 8.69 -6.03 -5.61
CA GLY A 114 9.33 -5.15 -6.58
C GLY A 114 8.70 -3.79 -6.62
N ASP A 115 9.56 -2.77 -6.54
CA ASP A 115 9.15 -1.37 -6.43
C ASP A 115 9.61 -0.49 -7.59
N ASP A 116 8.75 0.44 -8.00
CA ASP A 116 9.08 1.49 -8.97
C ASP A 116 9.11 2.86 -8.26
N SER A 117 10.29 3.49 -8.22
CA SER A 117 10.46 4.77 -7.54
C SER A 117 11.12 5.86 -8.38
N ALA A 118 10.49 7.05 -8.41
CA ALA A 118 11.13 8.25 -8.95
C ALA A 118 12.22 8.83 -8.02
N GLY A 119 12.35 8.32 -6.79
CA GLY A 119 13.29 8.78 -5.78
C GLY A 119 14.13 7.64 -5.20
N THR A 120 13.75 7.15 -4.03
CA THR A 120 14.44 6.05 -3.34
C THR A 120 13.57 4.80 -3.35
N SER A 121 14.17 3.67 -3.67
CA SER A 121 13.57 2.33 -3.64
C SER A 121 14.41 1.42 -2.75
N GLY A 122 13.80 0.40 -2.17
CA GLY A 122 14.54 -0.73 -1.64
C GLY A 122 13.64 -1.80 -1.04
N ASP A 123 13.84 -3.02 -1.52
CA ASP A 123 13.01 -4.16 -1.19
C ASP A 123 13.74 -5.27 -0.42
N ASP A 124 13.05 -5.85 0.58
CA ASP A 124 13.47 -7.05 1.28
C ASP A 124 12.59 -8.24 0.89
N SER A 125 13.18 -9.27 0.27
CA SER A 125 12.42 -10.45 -0.17
C SER A 125 13.03 -11.78 0.25
N ALA A 126 12.20 -12.66 0.83
CA ALA A 126 12.58 -14.06 1.05
C ALA A 126 12.58 -14.89 -0.26
N GLY A 127 12.02 -14.36 -1.36
CA GLY A 127 11.91 -15.03 -2.64
C GLY A 127 12.54 -14.25 -3.79
N THR A 128 11.73 -13.53 -4.58
CA THR A 128 12.21 -12.71 -5.70
C THR A 128 12.06 -11.23 -5.34
N SER A 129 13.08 -10.41 -5.56
CA SER A 129 12.96 -8.95 -5.56
C SER A 129 13.29 -8.39 -6.94
N GLY A 130 12.79 -7.21 -7.24
CA GLY A 130 13.38 -6.39 -8.28
C GLY A 130 12.79 -5.00 -8.37
N ASP A 131 13.68 -4.02 -8.24
CA ASP A 131 13.33 -2.60 -8.20
C ASP A 131 13.79 -1.83 -9.44
N ASP A 132 12.98 -0.86 -9.86
CA ASP A 132 13.35 0.16 -10.83
C ASP A 132 13.36 1.55 -10.16
N SER A 133 14.54 2.17 -10.07
CA SER A 133 14.67 3.50 -9.46
C SER A 133 15.32 4.54 -10.38
N ALA A 134 14.68 5.71 -10.48
CA ALA A 134 15.30 6.89 -11.09
C ALA A 134 16.37 7.55 -10.19
N GLY A 135 16.43 7.18 -8.90
CA GLY A 135 17.36 7.71 -7.90
C GLY A 135 18.22 6.64 -7.25
N THR A 136 17.97 6.34 -5.98
CA THR A 136 18.75 5.36 -5.21
C THR A 136 17.98 4.07 -5.05
N SER A 137 18.59 2.95 -5.40
CA SER A 137 18.03 1.61 -5.18
C SER A 137 18.91 0.78 -4.25
N GLY A 138 18.31 -0.14 -3.52
CA GLY A 138 19.01 -1.16 -2.76
C GLY A 138 18.09 -2.27 -2.27
N ASP A 139 18.23 -3.45 -2.89
CA ASP A 139 17.49 -4.67 -2.53
C ASP A 139 18.30 -5.66 -1.71
N ASP A 140 17.63 -6.34 -0.76
CA ASP A 140 18.13 -7.55 -0.12
C ASP A 140 17.18 -8.76 -0.39
N SER A 141 17.64 -9.69 -1.23
CA SER A 141 16.90 -10.94 -1.51
C SER A 141 17.62 -12.19 -1.02
N ALA A 142 16.90 -13.06 -0.31
CA ALA A 142 17.35 -14.42 0.01
C ALA A 142 17.29 -15.37 -1.21
N GLY A 143 16.62 -14.97 -2.30
CA GLY A 143 16.46 -15.75 -3.52
C GLY A 143 17.07 -15.06 -4.75
N THR A 144 16.24 -14.55 -5.65
CA THR A 144 16.68 -13.90 -6.90
C THR A 144 16.39 -12.42 -6.86
N SER A 145 17.38 -11.59 -7.15
CA SER A 145 17.24 -10.13 -7.27
C SER A 145 17.61 -9.68 -8.69
N GLY A 146 16.89 -8.69 -9.20
CA GLY A 146 17.18 -7.98 -10.44
C GLY A 146 16.78 -6.52 -10.29
N ASP A 147 17.77 -5.62 -10.32
CA ASP A 147 17.64 -4.26 -9.79
C ASP A 147 18.25 -3.29 -10.84
N ASP A 148 17.46 -2.31 -11.29
CA ASP A 148 17.78 -1.41 -12.41
C ASP A 148 17.69 0.07 -11.94
N SER A 149 18.85 0.67 -11.64
CA SER A 149 18.91 2.08 -11.18
C SER A 149 19.56 3.03 -12.20
N ALA A 150 18.90 4.17 -12.45
CA ALA A 150 19.47 5.27 -13.23
C ALA A 150 20.39 6.19 -12.40
N GLY A 151 20.37 6.05 -11.07
CA GLY A 151 21.18 6.83 -10.13
C GLY A 151 22.30 6.03 -9.45
N THR A 152 22.38 6.07 -8.12
CA THR A 152 23.46 5.39 -7.36
C THR A 152 22.90 4.20 -6.60
N SER A 153 23.50 3.02 -6.81
CA SER A 153 23.19 1.81 -6.05
C SER A 153 23.87 1.82 -4.67
N GLY A 154 23.12 1.45 -3.63
CA GLY A 154 23.58 1.31 -2.24
C GLY A 154 24.49 0.13 -1.97
#